data_AF-A0A350JIT2-F1
#
_entry.id   AF-A0A350JIT2-F1
#
_cell.length_a   1.000
_cell.length_b   1.000
_cell.length_c   1.000
_cell.angle_alpha   90.00
_cell.angle_beta   90.00
_cell.angle_gamma   90.00
#
_symmetry.space_group_name_H-M   'P 1'
#
loop_
_entity.id
_entity.type
_entity.pdbx_description
1 polymer ?
#
loop_
_entity_poly.entity_id
_entity_poly.type
_entity_poly.pdbx_seq_one_letter_code
_entity_poly.pdbx_strand_id
1 'polypeptide(L)'
;MTDTSMHVKRCPECDEWTDAKLDNCTHCGFPIHEARRSEIKKRRQVDDIHIPIWRINKDDPFWLKIFKRPVQLVQLALYSIVAFFIYLATAFAH
;
A
#
# COMPACT_ATOMS: atom_id res chain seq x y z
N MET A 1 -28.33 -21.52 -16.56
CA MET A 1 -29.15 -20.52 -15.82
C MET A 1 -28.20 -19.79 -14.88
N THR A 2 -27.84 -18.56 -15.21
CA THR A 2 -26.91 -17.74 -14.41
C THR A 2 -27.67 -17.18 -13.22
N ASP A 3 -27.53 -17.83 -12.07
CA ASP A 3 -27.89 -17.24 -10.78
C ASP A 3 -26.94 -16.06 -10.55
N THR A 4 -27.47 -14.86 -10.82
CA THR A 4 -26.75 -13.60 -10.63
C THR A 4 -27.24 -13.11 -9.28
N SER A 5 -26.46 -13.35 -8.22
CA SER A 5 -26.76 -12.82 -6.89
C SER A 5 -26.75 -11.28 -6.97
N MET A 6 -27.92 -10.68 -7.24
CA MET A 6 -28.09 -9.24 -7.30
C MET A 6 -27.92 -8.70 -5.89
N HIS A 7 -26.69 -8.31 -5.56
CA HIS A 7 -26.39 -7.59 -4.33
C HIS A 7 -27.05 -6.22 -4.44
N VAL A 8 -28.23 -6.06 -3.85
CA VAL A 8 -28.92 -4.77 -3.74
C VAL A 8 -28.51 -4.08 -2.45
N LYS A 9 -28.33 -2.76 -2.50
CA LYS A 9 -27.99 -1.93 -1.36
C LYS A 9 -28.99 -0.77 -1.27
N ARG A 10 -29.43 -0.46 -0.07
CA ARG A 10 -30.27 0.71 0.21
C ARG A 10 -29.45 2.00 0.07
N CYS A 11 -29.95 2.96 -0.70
CA CYS A 11 -29.32 4.26 -0.83
C CYS A 11 -29.42 5.04 0.50
N PRO A 12 -28.33 5.62 1.03
CA PRO A 12 -28.38 6.38 2.28
C PRO A 12 -29.10 7.74 2.16
N GLU A 13 -29.31 8.23 0.94
CA GLU A 13 -29.88 9.56 0.69
C GLU A 13 -31.39 9.52 0.38
N CYS A 14 -31.83 8.59 -0.46
CA CYS A 14 -33.23 8.49 -0.87
C CYS A 14 -33.95 7.24 -0.36
N ASP A 15 -33.27 6.40 0.44
CA ASP A 15 -33.80 5.17 1.02
C ASP A 15 -34.31 4.10 0.03
N GLU A 16 -34.15 4.34 -1.26
CA GLU A 16 -34.55 3.42 -2.32
C GLU A 16 -33.54 2.29 -2.49
N TRP A 17 -34.02 1.12 -2.91
CA TRP A 17 -33.17 -0.04 -3.18
C TRP A 17 -32.57 0.06 -4.58
N THR A 18 -31.24 -0.05 -4.67
CA THR A 18 -30.54 0.06 -5.94
C THR A 18 -29.42 -0.98 -5.99
N ASP A 19 -28.99 -1.34 -7.19
CA ASP A 19 -27.97 -2.37 -7.38
C ASP A 19 -26.64 -1.88 -6.80
N ALA A 20 -26.03 -2.67 -5.91
CA ALA A 20 -24.78 -2.32 -5.24
C ALA A 20 -23.57 -2.32 -6.18
N LYS A 21 -23.73 -2.77 -7.44
CA LYS A 21 -22.73 -2.66 -8.50
C LYS A 21 -22.69 -1.28 -9.16
N LEU A 22 -23.76 -0.49 -9.02
CA LEU A 22 -23.82 0.84 -9.61
C LEU A 22 -23.09 1.87 -8.74
N ASP A 23 -22.23 2.68 -9.38
CA ASP A 23 -21.49 3.75 -8.72
C ASP A 23 -22.40 4.83 -8.11
N ASN A 24 -23.54 5.07 -8.76
CA ASN A 24 -24.53 6.07 -8.38
C ASN A 24 -25.92 5.43 -8.25
N CYS A 25 -26.73 5.95 -7.33
CA CYS A 25 -28.13 5.54 -7.20
C CYS A 25 -28.92 5.88 -8.46
N THR A 26 -29.68 4.92 -8.99
CA THR A 26 -30.58 5.10 -10.15
C THR A 26 -31.74 6.06 -9.91
N HIS A 27 -32.09 6.32 -8.65
CA HIS A 27 -33.27 7.13 -8.30
C HIS A 27 -32.95 8.58 -7.97
N CYS A 28 -31.86 8.82 -7.23
CA CYS A 28 -31.47 10.17 -6.81
C CYS A 28 -30.13 10.64 -7.37
N GLY A 29 -29.35 9.76 -8.03
CA GLY A 29 -28.02 10.09 -8.56
C GLY A 29 -26.90 10.14 -7.51
N PHE A 30 -27.18 9.85 -6.24
CA PHE A 30 -26.19 9.92 -5.16
C PHE A 30 -25.06 8.87 -5.32
N PRO A 31 -23.77 9.24 -5.15
CA PRO A 31 -22.64 8.33 -5.29
C PRO A 31 -22.50 7.37 -4.10
N ILE A 32 -22.97 6.13 -4.25
CA ILE A 32 -23.08 5.14 -3.16
C ILE A 32 -21.70 4.63 -2.70
N HIS A 33 -20.68 4.77 -3.54
CA HIS A 33 -19.31 4.33 -3.28
C HIS A 33 -18.38 5.44 -2.79
N GLU A 34 -18.85 6.67 -2.62
CA GLU A 34 -17.98 7.80 -2.20
C GLU A 34 -17.38 7.56 -0.81
N ALA A 35 -18.16 7.03 0.13
CA ALA A 35 -17.67 6.67 1.47
C ALA A 35 -16.51 5.66 1.40
N ARG A 36 -16.65 4.59 0.61
CA ARG A 36 -15.59 3.59 0.36
C ARG A 36 -14.39 4.22 -0.34
N ARG A 37 -14.61 5.10 -1.32
CA ARG A 37 -13.54 5.79 -2.05
C ARG A 37 -12.76 6.74 -1.13
N SER A 38 -13.41 7.37 -0.16
CA SER A 38 -12.77 8.22 0.85
C SER A 38 -11.89 7.42 1.82
N GLU A 39 -12.33 6.23 2.24
CA GLU A 39 -11.54 5.32 3.08
C GLU A 39 -10.33 4.75 2.34
N ILE A 40 -10.50 4.38 1.06
CA ILE A 40 -9.39 3.91 0.22
C ILE A 40 -8.39 5.04 -0.04
N LYS A 41 -8.84 6.29 -0.24
CA LYS A 41 -7.95 7.46 -0.36
C LYS A 41 -7.16 7.70 0.93
N LYS A 42 -7.80 7.61 2.10
CA LYS A 42 -7.11 7.70 3.39
C LYS A 42 -6.06 6.60 3.56
N ARG A 43 -6.37 5.35 3.22
CA ARG A 43 -5.41 4.24 3.27
C ARG A 43 -4.25 4.41 2.28
N ARG A 44 -4.54 4.82 1.03
CA ARG A 44 -3.49 5.13 0.03
C ARG A 44 -2.55 6.25 0.44
N GLN A 45 -3.03 7.26 1.18
CA GLN A 45 -2.16 8.32 1.71
C GLN A 45 -1.23 7.85 2.84
N VAL A 46 -1.54 6.73 3.50
CA VAL A 46 -0.71 6.17 4.58
C VAL A 46 0.33 5.17 4.04
N ASP A 47 0.17 4.69 2.80
CA ASP A 47 1.10 3.75 2.15
C ASP A 47 2.37 4.38 1.55
N ASP A 48 2.60 5.69 1.74
CA ASP A 48 3.94 6.24 1.57
C ASP A 48 4.79 5.89 2.80
N ILE A 49 5.11 4.61 2.93
CA ILE A 49 6.33 4.17 3.63
C ILE A 49 7.48 4.68 2.76
N HIS A 50 7.76 5.98 2.88
CA HIS A 50 9.01 6.58 2.44
C HIS A 50 10.09 5.99 3.33
N ILE A 51 10.56 4.79 2.97
CA ILE A 51 11.86 4.31 3.43
C ILE A 51 12.81 5.44 3.04
N PRO A 52 13.48 6.11 3.98
CA PRO A 52 14.45 7.14 3.64
C PRO A 52 15.69 6.44 3.10
N ILE A 53 15.58 5.85 1.91
CA ILE A 53 16.72 5.43 1.14
C ILE A 53 17.39 6.73 0.77
N TRP A 54 18.53 7.00 1.41
CA TRP A 54 19.32 8.20 1.17
C TRP A 54 19.61 8.32 -0.33
N ARG A 55 18.84 9.15 -1.05
CA ARG A 55 19.08 9.47 -2.45
C ARG A 55 20.35 10.31 -2.51
N ILE A 56 21.41 9.76 -3.09
CA ILE A 56 22.64 10.51 -3.39
C ILE A 56 22.30 11.49 -4.52
N ASN A 57 22.04 12.75 -4.18
CA ASN A 57 21.91 13.82 -5.15
C ASN A 57 23.28 14.12 -5.77
N LYS A 58 23.33 14.44 -7.07
CA LYS A 58 24.59 14.65 -7.80
C LYS A 58 25.29 15.98 -7.45
N ASP A 59 24.63 16.86 -6.70
CA ASP A 59 25.13 18.18 -6.28
C ASP A 59 25.73 18.20 -4.86
N ASP A 60 25.87 17.04 -4.21
CA ASP A 60 26.52 16.94 -2.88
C ASP A 60 28.05 17.09 -2.99
N PRO A 61 28.71 17.85 -2.09
CA PRO A 61 30.16 18.00 -2.08
C PRO A 61 30.85 16.63 -1.99
N PHE A 62 31.92 16.46 -2.78
CA PHE A 62 32.63 15.19 -3.01
C PHE A 62 32.96 14.40 -1.73
N TRP A 63 33.17 15.09 -0.61
CA TRP A 63 33.39 14.53 0.72
C TRP A 63 32.21 13.73 1.29
N LEU A 64 30.96 14.19 1.13
CA LEU A 64 29.77 13.48 1.61
C LEU A 64 29.50 12.20 0.81
N LYS A 65 29.95 12.16 -0.45
CA LYS A 65 29.82 10.99 -1.33
C LYS A 65 30.76 9.85 -0.92
N ILE A 66 31.94 10.18 -0.37
CA ILE A 66 32.91 9.20 0.15
C ILE A 66 32.41 8.62 1.47
N PHE A 67 31.81 9.43 2.35
CA PHE A 67 31.32 8.95 3.65
C PHE A 67 30.00 8.16 3.57
N LYS A 68 29.15 8.41 2.56
CA LYS A 68 27.88 7.65 2.38
C LYS A 68 28.04 6.25 1.79
N ARG A 69 29.07 6.02 0.98
CA ARG A 69 29.36 4.68 0.40
C ARG A 69 29.63 3.57 1.44
N PRO A 70 30.44 3.79 2.51
CA PRO A 70 30.66 2.75 3.52
C PRO A 70 29.39 2.43 4.31
N VAL A 71 28.52 3.42 4.57
CA VAL A 71 27.25 3.20 5.27
C VAL A 71 26.35 2.23 4.49
N GLN A 72 26.26 2.39 3.16
CA GLN A 72 25.49 1.48 2.31
C GLN A 72 26.08 0.07 2.25
N LEU A 73 27.41 -0.06 2.23
CA LEU A 73 28.09 -1.37 2.26
C LEU A 73 27.91 -2.08 3.61
N VAL A 74 27.99 -1.34 4.71
CA VAL A 74 27.76 -1.88 6.07
C VAL A 74 26.31 -2.37 6.20
N GLN A 75 25.35 -1.58 5.73
CA GLN A 75 23.93 -1.95 5.80
C GLN A 75 23.64 -3.21 4.98
N LEU A 76 24.20 -3.33 3.76
CA LEU A 76 24.07 -4.54 2.95
C LEU A 76 24.72 -5.76 3.61
N ALA A 77 25.92 -5.58 4.19
CA ALA A 77 26.64 -6.65 4.87
C ALA A 77 25.85 -7.16 6.10
N LEU A 78 25.30 -6.27 6.91
CA LEU A 78 24.47 -6.64 8.06
C LEU A 78 23.22 -7.43 7.65
N TYR A 79 22.50 -6.97 6.61
CA TYR A 79 21.33 -7.71 6.11
C TYR A 79 21.70 -9.09 5.57
N SER A 80 22.84 -9.22 4.88
CA SER A 80 23.34 -10.53 4.40
C SER A 80 23.62 -11.49 5.56
N ILE A 81 24.21 -11.00 6.65
CA ILE A 81 24.53 -11.80 7.83
C ILE A 81 23.24 -12.26 8.54
N VAL A 82 22.29 -11.34 8.75
CA VAL A 82 20.99 -11.68 9.39
C VAL A 82 20.22 -12.70 8.56
N ALA A 83 20.14 -12.52 7.24
CA ALA A 83 19.48 -13.46 6.33
C ALA A 83 20.13 -14.86 6.40
N PHE A 84 21.46 -14.91 6.48
CA PHE A 84 22.19 -16.16 6.65
C PHE A 84 21.84 -16.87 7.97
N PHE A 85 21.78 -16.13 9.09
CA PHE A 85 21.38 -16.73 10.37
C PHE A 85 19.93 -17.23 10.35
N ILE A 86 19.01 -16.51 9.72
CA ILE A 86 17.62 -16.96 9.54
C ILE A 86 17.57 -18.25 8.73
N TYR A 87 18.35 -18.34 7.65
CA TYR A 87 18.46 -19.56 6.83
C TYR A 87 18.97 -20.73 7.66
N LEU A 88 20.05 -20.56 8.42
CA LEU A 88 20.58 -21.62 9.29
C LEU A 88 19.55 -22.06 10.34
N ALA A 89 18.91 -21.11 11.02
CA ALA A 89 17.88 -21.42 12.02
C ALA A 89 16.72 -22.21 11.41
N THR A 90 16.30 -21.86 10.19
CA THR A 90 15.22 -22.57 9.48
C THR A 90 15.68 -23.96 9.01
N ALA A 91 16.90 -24.07 8.50
CA ALA A 91 17.46 -25.31 7.99
C ALA A 91 17.72 -26.36 9.08
N PHE A 92 18.09 -25.93 10.29
CA PHE A 92 18.28 -26.80 11.46
C PHE A 92 17.01 -27.01 12.29
N ALA A 93 15.90 -26.33 11.98
CA ALA A 93 14.61 -26.52 12.64
C ALA A 93 13.75 -27.63 11.99
N HIS A 94 14.29 -28.32 10.98
CA HIS A 94 13.76 -29.57 10.42
C HIS A 94 14.53 -30.77 10.98
#